data_AF-K9G0K4-F1
#
_entry.id   AF-K9G0K4-F1
#
_cell.length_a   1.000
_cell.length_b   1.000
_cell.length_c   1.000
_cell.angle_alpha   90.00
_cell.angle_beta   90.00
_cell.angle_gamma   90.00
#
_symmetry.space_group_name_H-M   'P 1'
#
loop_
_entity.id
_entity.type
_entity.pdbx_description
1 polymer ?
#
loop_
_entity_poly.entity_id
_entity_poly.type
_entity_poly.pdbx_seq_one_letter_code
_entity_poly.pdbx_strand_id
1 'polypeptide(L)'
;MEKKAIHFGGGNIGRGFVAEFLHTAGFEVVFVDVMDSIITALQNTKSYQVTEVSDEGQSTKTITNYRAINSKTHESEVVHEISTAAIVTCAVGPNILKFIAPVIAKGIDARTDATPLAVVACENAIGATDTLHQFIKDNTAQDRVGSMPDRARFANSAIDRIVPGQAADSGLNVRIEKFYEWAVESTPFGEFGHPKIPAIHWVSDLEPYIERKLFTVNTGHATAAYYGYNAGKKTIAEALQDARIRGIVRDVLQETASLIIDKHEISAAEQQEYVETIITRISNPYLEDTVERVGRAPLRKVSRKERFIGPAAQLAERGGKFESLMGSFEMALRFQNVEGDEESVELAKVLKEHSPAEAAVRLTGLDRDHPLFPHVVKIVDGVQSDAK
;
A
#
# COMPACT_ATOMS: atom_id res chain seq x y z
N MET A 1 -11.74 11.20 -29.66
CA MET A 1 -10.63 10.23 -29.47
C MET A 1 -10.92 9.43 -28.23
N GLU A 2 -10.67 8.13 -28.27
CA GLU A 2 -10.73 7.25 -27.11
C GLU A 2 -9.72 7.75 -26.05
N LYS A 3 -10.11 7.77 -24.78
CA LYS A 3 -9.23 8.29 -23.72
C LYS A 3 -8.24 7.21 -23.34
N LYS A 4 -6.94 7.53 -23.35
CA LYS A 4 -5.87 6.60 -22.99
C LYS A 4 -5.39 6.82 -21.56
N ALA A 5 -5.16 5.74 -20.85
CA ALA A 5 -4.52 5.71 -19.55
C ALA A 5 -3.27 4.83 -19.61
N ILE A 6 -2.13 5.35 -19.16
CA ILE A 6 -0.89 4.59 -19.09
C ILE A 6 -0.76 4.03 -17.68
N HIS A 7 -0.48 2.74 -17.57
CA HIS A 7 -0.27 2.08 -16.29
C HIS A 7 1.09 1.38 -16.27
N PHE A 8 2.02 1.88 -15.45
CA PHE A 8 3.28 1.22 -15.18
C PHE A 8 3.11 0.12 -14.14
N GLY A 9 3.51 -1.11 -14.49
CA GLY A 9 3.44 -2.29 -13.61
C GLY A 9 2.28 -3.21 -13.97
N GLY A 10 2.55 -4.23 -14.80
CA GLY A 10 1.56 -5.22 -15.21
C GLY A 10 1.30 -6.32 -14.16
N GLY A 11 1.66 -6.11 -12.89
CA GLY A 11 1.50 -7.07 -11.80
C GLY A 11 0.06 -7.19 -11.26
N ASN A 12 -0.13 -7.91 -10.16
CA ASN A 12 -1.48 -8.20 -9.62
C ASN A 12 -2.24 -6.95 -9.17
N ILE A 13 -1.57 -5.98 -8.53
CA ILE A 13 -2.20 -4.69 -8.15
C ILE A 13 -2.56 -3.88 -9.40
N GLY A 14 -1.66 -3.84 -10.38
CA GLY A 14 -1.93 -3.14 -11.63
C GLY A 14 -3.15 -3.70 -12.35
N ARG A 15 -3.20 -5.02 -12.55
CA ARG A 15 -4.30 -5.71 -13.26
C ARG A 15 -5.60 -5.79 -12.46
N GLY A 16 -5.53 -6.14 -11.18
CA GLY A 16 -6.69 -6.40 -10.32
C GLY A 16 -7.19 -5.20 -9.51
N PHE A 17 -6.63 -4.01 -9.73
CA PHE A 17 -7.11 -2.81 -9.03
C PHE A 17 -7.08 -1.58 -9.94
N VAL A 18 -5.89 -1.05 -10.25
CA VAL A 18 -5.79 0.24 -10.93
C VAL A 18 -6.34 0.16 -12.36
N ALA A 19 -5.87 -0.82 -13.15
CA ALA A 19 -6.32 -1.01 -14.52
C ALA A 19 -7.79 -1.42 -14.63
N GLU A 20 -8.31 -2.19 -13.66
CA GLU A 20 -9.75 -2.53 -13.61
C GLU A 20 -10.61 -1.26 -13.59
N PHE A 21 -10.27 -0.30 -12.73
CA PHE A 21 -11.06 0.92 -12.60
C PHE A 21 -10.81 1.94 -13.71
N LEU A 22 -9.61 1.96 -14.29
CA LEU A 22 -9.35 2.71 -15.52
C LEU A 22 -10.19 2.15 -16.69
N HIS A 23 -10.20 0.83 -16.87
CA HIS A 23 -11.04 0.16 -17.86
C HIS A 23 -12.52 0.44 -17.63
N THR A 24 -12.99 0.33 -16.38
CA THR A 24 -14.41 0.61 -16.02
C THR A 24 -14.79 2.07 -16.27
N ALA A 25 -13.84 3.00 -16.14
CA ALA A 25 -14.03 4.41 -16.48
C ALA A 25 -13.97 4.70 -18.00
N GLY A 26 -13.82 3.66 -18.84
CA GLY A 26 -13.85 3.75 -20.30
C GLY A 26 -12.52 4.16 -20.94
N PHE A 27 -11.39 3.98 -20.24
CA PHE A 27 -10.08 4.20 -20.83
C PHE A 27 -9.60 2.97 -21.62
N GLU A 28 -8.93 3.20 -22.75
CA GLU A 28 -7.97 2.22 -23.27
C GLU A 28 -6.77 2.20 -22.31
N VAL A 29 -6.45 1.02 -21.75
CA VAL A 29 -5.34 0.88 -20.82
C VAL A 29 -4.08 0.43 -21.56
N VAL A 30 -3.03 1.25 -21.51
CA VAL A 30 -1.70 0.88 -22.03
C VAL A 30 -0.83 0.47 -20.85
N PHE A 31 -0.64 -0.84 -20.67
CA PHE A 31 0.31 -1.37 -19.71
C PHE A 31 1.74 -1.11 -20.16
N VAL A 32 2.58 -0.67 -19.24
CA VAL A 32 4.02 -0.50 -19.46
C VAL A 32 4.77 -1.27 -18.38
N ASP A 33 5.68 -2.15 -18.80
CA ASP A 33 6.50 -2.95 -17.91
C ASP A 33 7.84 -3.26 -18.59
N VAL A 34 8.76 -3.84 -17.84
CA VAL A 34 10.08 -4.27 -18.30
C VAL A 34 10.27 -5.79 -18.27
N MET A 35 9.28 -6.51 -17.74
CA MET A 35 9.26 -7.97 -17.69
C MET A 35 8.65 -8.54 -18.97
N ASP A 36 9.49 -9.21 -19.77
CA ASP A 36 9.08 -9.81 -21.05
C ASP A 36 7.93 -10.80 -20.88
N SER A 37 7.92 -11.58 -19.81
CA SER A 37 6.87 -12.57 -19.52
C SER A 37 5.49 -11.93 -19.36
N ILE A 38 5.41 -10.82 -18.62
CA ILE A 38 4.14 -10.09 -18.39
C ILE A 38 3.69 -9.39 -19.67
N ILE A 39 4.60 -8.69 -20.36
CA ILE A 39 4.27 -8.00 -21.61
C ILE A 39 3.82 -8.99 -22.68
N THR A 40 4.54 -10.09 -22.87
CA THR A 40 4.20 -11.14 -23.83
C THR A 40 2.84 -11.76 -23.51
N ALA A 41 2.56 -12.06 -22.23
CA ALA A 41 1.27 -12.58 -21.81
C ALA A 41 0.12 -11.60 -22.12
N LEU A 42 0.30 -10.32 -21.81
CA LEU A 42 -0.69 -9.27 -22.11
C LEU A 42 -0.90 -9.10 -23.63
N GLN A 43 0.16 -9.13 -24.43
CA GLN A 43 0.05 -9.00 -25.89
C GLN A 43 -0.61 -10.21 -26.56
N ASN A 44 -0.39 -11.42 -26.03
CA ASN A 44 -0.94 -12.66 -26.57
C ASN A 44 -2.39 -12.95 -26.14
N THR A 45 -2.98 -12.11 -25.28
CA THR A 45 -4.34 -12.28 -24.78
C THR A 45 -5.15 -11.01 -25.02
N LYS A 46 -6.39 -11.17 -25.48
CA LYS A 46 -7.29 -10.01 -25.71
C LYS A 46 -8.03 -9.56 -24.46
N SER A 47 -8.01 -10.40 -23.43
CA SER A 47 -8.73 -10.19 -22.18
C SER A 47 -8.15 -11.03 -21.05
N TYR A 48 -8.33 -10.58 -19.81
CA TYR A 48 -8.11 -11.38 -18.60
C TYR A 48 -9.27 -11.19 -17.62
N GLN A 49 -9.33 -12.03 -16.59
CA GLN A 49 -10.39 -12.02 -15.60
C GLN A 49 -9.92 -11.48 -14.25
N VAL A 50 -10.78 -10.68 -13.64
CA VAL A 50 -10.63 -10.19 -12.28
C VAL A 50 -11.78 -10.75 -11.44
N THR A 51 -11.46 -11.60 -10.47
CA THR A 51 -12.45 -12.32 -9.65
C THR A 51 -12.43 -11.82 -8.22
N GLU A 52 -13.49 -11.14 -7.82
CA GLU A 52 -13.76 -10.78 -6.43
C GLU A 52 -14.21 -12.02 -5.66
N VAL A 53 -13.61 -12.27 -4.51
CA VAL A 53 -13.93 -13.42 -3.65
C VAL A 53 -14.38 -12.97 -2.26
N SER A 54 -15.49 -13.54 -1.80
CA SER A 54 -16.12 -13.26 -0.51
C SER A 54 -16.92 -14.46 -0.01
N ASP A 55 -17.43 -14.35 1.21
CA ASP A 55 -18.44 -15.26 1.78
C ASP A 55 -19.78 -15.24 1.03
N GLU A 56 -20.12 -14.13 0.38
CA GLU A 56 -21.29 -14.01 -0.51
C GLU A 56 -21.10 -14.74 -1.85
N GLY A 57 -19.90 -15.26 -2.15
CA GLY A 57 -19.54 -15.94 -3.38
C GLY A 57 -18.49 -15.19 -4.21
N GLN A 58 -18.45 -15.51 -5.50
CA GLN A 58 -17.48 -14.95 -6.45
C GLN A 58 -18.19 -14.09 -7.51
N SER A 59 -17.58 -12.96 -7.85
CA SER A 59 -18.00 -12.09 -8.96
C SER A 59 -16.81 -11.88 -9.88
N THR A 60 -16.99 -12.18 -11.17
CA THR A 60 -15.90 -12.07 -12.15
C THR A 60 -16.19 -10.99 -13.18
N LYS A 61 -15.21 -10.11 -13.37
CA LYS A 61 -15.19 -9.07 -14.39
C LYS A 61 -14.17 -9.44 -15.46
N THR A 62 -14.51 -9.23 -16.73
CA THR A 62 -13.58 -9.39 -17.84
C THR A 62 -12.97 -8.03 -18.19
N ILE A 63 -11.65 -7.95 -18.17
CA ILE A 63 -10.91 -6.76 -18.60
C ILE A 63 -10.51 -6.93 -20.05
N THR A 64 -10.87 -5.95 -20.88
CA THR A 64 -10.59 -5.89 -22.31
C THR A 64 -9.95 -4.54 -22.65
N ASN A 65 -9.86 -4.19 -23.94
CA ASN A 65 -9.44 -2.86 -24.41
C ASN A 65 -8.14 -2.36 -23.77
N TYR A 66 -7.15 -3.24 -23.72
CA TYR A 66 -5.81 -2.92 -23.27
C TYR A 66 -4.78 -3.36 -24.30
N ARG A 67 -3.60 -2.77 -24.18
CA ARG A 67 -2.38 -3.24 -24.84
C ARG A 67 -1.20 -3.09 -23.90
N ALA A 68 -0.06 -3.66 -24.28
CA ALA A 68 1.13 -3.65 -23.46
C ALA A 68 2.38 -3.32 -24.27
N ILE A 69 3.25 -2.49 -23.70
CA ILE A 69 4.50 -2.04 -24.30
C ILE A 69 5.65 -2.32 -23.33
N ASN A 70 6.73 -2.92 -23.83
CA ASN A 70 7.94 -3.08 -23.03
C ASN A 70 8.79 -1.80 -23.12
N SER A 71 8.94 -1.07 -22.01
CA SER A 71 9.68 0.20 -21.99
C SER A 71 11.19 0.05 -22.20
N LYS A 72 11.76 -1.15 -22.04
CA LYS A 72 13.18 -1.40 -22.37
C LYS A 72 13.44 -1.43 -23.87
N THR A 73 12.47 -1.89 -24.66
CA THR A 73 12.66 -2.16 -26.10
C THR A 73 11.91 -1.18 -27.01
N HIS A 74 10.84 -0.56 -26.51
CA HIS A 74 9.96 0.33 -27.29
C HIS A 74 9.75 1.68 -26.59
N GLU A 75 10.81 2.26 -26.02
CA GLU A 75 10.73 3.51 -25.24
C GLU A 75 10.07 4.66 -26.03
N SER A 76 10.38 4.83 -27.31
CA SER A 76 9.80 5.89 -28.15
C SER A 76 8.29 5.78 -28.29
N GLU A 77 7.75 4.55 -28.34
CA GLU A 77 6.31 4.31 -28.34
C GLU A 77 5.72 4.71 -26.99
N VAL A 78 6.33 4.32 -25.87
CA VAL A 78 5.89 4.73 -24.52
C VAL A 78 5.85 6.25 -24.37
N VAL A 79 6.88 6.97 -24.87
CA VAL A 79 6.91 8.44 -24.86
C VAL A 79 5.72 9.03 -25.61
N HIS A 80 5.40 8.50 -26.79
CA HIS A 80 4.25 8.93 -27.58
C HIS A 80 2.92 8.66 -26.87
N GLU A 81 2.80 7.51 -26.21
CA GLU A 81 1.60 7.16 -25.47
C GLU A 81 1.36 8.08 -24.28
N ILE A 82 2.42 8.39 -23.52
CA ILE A 82 2.33 9.31 -22.39
C ILE A 82 1.96 10.72 -22.85
N SER A 83 2.54 11.20 -23.97
CA SER A 83 2.32 12.58 -24.43
C SER A 83 0.87 12.86 -24.82
N THR A 84 0.10 11.83 -25.17
CA THR A 84 -1.31 11.92 -25.59
C THR A 84 -2.30 11.32 -24.57
N ALA A 85 -1.80 10.80 -23.45
CA ALA A 85 -2.64 10.21 -22.41
C ALA A 85 -3.35 11.28 -21.56
N ALA A 86 -4.43 10.86 -20.90
CA ALA A 86 -5.10 11.67 -19.89
C ALA A 86 -4.48 11.47 -18.51
N ILE A 87 -3.99 10.26 -18.22
CA ILE A 87 -3.42 9.89 -16.93
C ILE A 87 -2.28 8.87 -17.09
N VAL A 88 -1.23 9.04 -16.29
CA VAL A 88 -0.22 8.03 -15.98
C VAL A 88 -0.41 7.58 -14.54
N THR A 89 -0.51 6.27 -14.35
CA THR A 89 -0.53 5.62 -13.03
C THR A 89 0.61 4.60 -12.91
N CYS A 90 0.98 4.24 -11.69
CA CYS A 90 1.93 3.15 -11.47
C CYS A 90 1.63 2.33 -10.21
N ALA A 91 1.98 1.04 -10.25
CA ALA A 91 2.00 0.12 -9.11
C ALA A 91 3.20 -0.83 -9.26
N VAL A 92 4.41 -0.27 -9.17
CA VAL A 92 5.69 -0.94 -9.46
C VAL A 92 6.55 -1.15 -8.19
N GLY A 93 6.17 -0.56 -7.07
CA GLY A 93 6.94 -0.51 -5.83
C GLY A 93 7.76 0.78 -5.73
N PRO A 94 7.88 1.39 -4.53
CA PRO A 94 8.51 2.71 -4.35
C PRO A 94 9.97 2.76 -4.82
N ASN A 95 10.71 1.65 -4.69
CA ASN A 95 12.11 1.56 -5.13
C ASN A 95 12.27 1.54 -6.65
N ILE A 96 11.18 1.29 -7.39
CA ILE A 96 11.16 1.21 -8.85
C ILE A 96 10.77 2.54 -9.50
N LEU A 97 10.19 3.49 -8.74
CA LEU A 97 9.75 4.79 -9.25
C LEU A 97 10.84 5.55 -10.02
N LYS A 98 12.09 5.51 -9.52
CA LYS A 98 13.25 6.16 -10.18
C LYS A 98 13.56 5.62 -11.57
N PHE A 99 13.18 4.37 -11.87
CA PHE A 99 13.45 3.74 -13.17
C PHE A 99 12.37 4.03 -14.21
N ILE A 100 11.14 4.34 -13.79
CA ILE A 100 10.05 4.74 -14.71
C ILE A 100 10.03 6.25 -14.96
N ALA A 101 10.59 7.05 -14.04
CA ALA A 101 10.62 8.50 -14.15
C ALA A 101 11.24 9.06 -15.45
N PRO A 102 12.35 8.52 -16.00
CA PRO A 102 12.98 9.08 -17.19
C PRO A 102 12.08 9.04 -18.43
N VAL A 103 11.37 7.93 -18.65
CA VAL A 103 10.46 7.81 -19.80
C VAL A 103 9.19 8.66 -19.63
N ILE A 104 8.71 8.81 -18.38
CA ILE A 104 7.60 9.71 -18.06
C ILE A 104 7.99 11.17 -18.31
N ALA A 105 9.19 11.59 -17.89
CA ALA A 105 9.71 12.94 -18.14
C ALA A 105 9.75 13.26 -19.64
N LYS A 106 10.28 12.34 -20.47
CA LYS A 106 10.27 12.47 -21.94
C LYS A 106 8.86 12.59 -22.51
N GLY A 107 7.90 11.81 -22.00
CA GLY A 107 6.49 11.89 -22.41
C GLY A 107 5.83 13.23 -22.07
N ILE A 108 6.08 13.75 -20.86
CA ILE A 108 5.62 15.07 -20.42
C ILE A 108 6.27 16.19 -21.26
N ASP A 109 7.54 16.02 -21.64
CA ASP A 109 8.25 16.95 -22.52
C ASP A 109 7.72 16.95 -23.96
N ALA A 110 7.29 15.81 -24.46
CA ALA A 110 6.69 15.66 -25.79
C ALA A 110 5.21 16.08 -25.85
N ARG A 111 4.57 16.38 -24.72
CA ARG A 111 3.15 16.76 -24.67
C ARG A 111 2.91 18.15 -25.27
N THR A 112 1.90 18.23 -26.14
CA THR A 112 1.41 19.47 -26.76
C THR A 112 -0.04 19.81 -26.41
N ASP A 113 -0.76 18.89 -25.77
CA ASP A 113 -2.13 19.12 -25.31
C ASP A 113 -2.19 20.21 -24.22
N ALA A 114 -3.17 21.11 -24.34
CA ALA A 114 -3.37 22.19 -23.38
C ALA A 114 -3.85 21.71 -22.00
N THR A 115 -4.45 20.51 -21.92
CA THR A 115 -4.78 19.88 -20.65
C THR A 115 -3.55 19.14 -20.13
N PRO A 116 -3.04 19.43 -18.92
CA PRO A 116 -1.92 18.71 -18.33
C PRO A 116 -2.22 17.21 -18.16
N LEU A 117 -1.18 16.39 -18.26
CA LEU A 117 -1.23 14.98 -17.91
C LEU A 117 -1.45 14.82 -16.39
N ALA A 118 -2.41 13.99 -15.98
CA ALA A 118 -2.51 13.57 -14.58
C ALA A 118 -1.46 12.49 -14.27
N VAL A 119 -0.71 12.63 -13.18
CA VAL A 119 0.27 11.63 -12.72
C VAL A 119 -0.07 11.22 -11.30
N VAL A 120 -0.33 9.92 -11.08
CA VAL A 120 -0.77 9.36 -9.80
C VAL A 120 -0.05 8.03 -9.52
N ALA A 121 0.87 8.02 -8.56
CA ALA A 121 1.50 6.79 -8.10
C ALA A 121 0.58 6.07 -7.11
N CYS A 122 0.19 4.83 -7.45
CA CYS A 122 -0.70 3.96 -6.68
C CYS A 122 0.17 2.93 -5.92
N GLU A 123 0.96 3.42 -4.97
CA GLU A 123 1.94 2.63 -4.23
C GLU A 123 1.53 2.48 -2.76
N ASN A 124 1.99 1.41 -2.11
CA ASN A 124 1.90 1.28 -0.65
C ASN A 124 3.02 2.09 0.05
N ALA A 125 3.08 3.40 -0.23
CA ALA A 125 4.03 4.35 0.31
C ALA A 125 3.41 5.75 0.41
N ILE A 126 3.68 6.46 1.50
CA ILE A 126 3.25 7.85 1.70
C ILE A 126 4.04 8.76 0.74
N GLY A 127 3.38 9.69 0.07
CA GLY A 127 4.06 10.66 -0.81
C GLY A 127 4.68 10.02 -2.06
N ALA A 128 4.12 8.90 -2.55
CA ALA A 128 4.70 8.17 -3.67
C ALA A 128 4.70 8.98 -4.97
N THR A 129 3.67 9.79 -5.21
CA THR A 129 3.62 10.66 -6.39
C THR A 129 4.63 11.81 -6.25
N ASP A 130 4.79 12.37 -5.06
CA ASP A 130 5.83 13.40 -4.83
C ASP A 130 7.24 12.83 -5.05
N THR A 131 7.47 11.61 -4.60
CA THR A 131 8.74 10.89 -4.85
C THR A 131 8.96 10.69 -6.35
N LEU A 132 7.94 10.24 -7.07
CA LEU A 132 7.99 10.08 -8.53
C LEU A 132 8.20 11.43 -9.24
N HIS A 133 7.51 12.48 -8.80
CA HIS A 133 7.61 13.83 -9.32
C HIS A 133 9.04 14.37 -9.17
N GLN A 134 9.69 14.15 -8.03
CA GLN A 134 11.08 14.54 -7.84
C GLN A 134 12.00 13.83 -8.86
N PHE A 135 11.87 12.51 -9.03
CA PHE A 135 12.65 11.79 -10.05
C PHE A 135 12.35 12.26 -11.47
N ILE A 136 11.11 12.64 -11.79
CA ILE A 136 10.74 13.20 -13.09
C ILE A 136 11.43 14.55 -13.30
N LYS A 137 11.45 15.42 -12.28
CA LYS A 137 12.16 16.70 -12.34
C LYS A 137 13.65 16.51 -12.57
N ASP A 138 14.27 15.55 -11.87
CA ASP A 138 15.70 15.23 -12.04
C ASP A 138 16.05 14.73 -13.45
N ASN A 139 15.06 14.20 -14.19
CA ASN A 139 15.18 13.72 -15.57
C ASN A 139 14.60 14.69 -16.61
N THR A 140 14.17 15.89 -16.20
CA THR A 140 13.66 16.93 -17.10
C THR A 140 14.75 17.99 -17.30
N ALA A 141 14.89 18.51 -18.52
CA ALA A 141 15.84 19.60 -18.78
C ALA A 141 15.54 20.80 -17.87
N GLN A 142 16.59 21.40 -17.26
CA GLN A 142 16.44 22.39 -16.19
C GLN A 142 15.61 23.61 -16.60
N ASP A 143 15.73 24.05 -17.85
CA ASP A 143 14.98 25.16 -18.46
C ASP A 143 13.49 24.83 -18.66
N ARG A 144 13.12 23.55 -18.67
CA ARG A 144 11.74 23.07 -18.83
C ARG A 144 11.03 22.77 -17.51
N VAL A 145 11.76 22.60 -16.40
CA VAL A 145 11.16 22.28 -15.10
C VAL A 145 10.14 23.33 -14.65
N GLY A 146 10.42 24.62 -14.90
CA GLY A 146 9.54 25.72 -14.48
C GLY A 146 8.15 25.70 -15.13
N SER A 147 8.04 25.21 -16.37
CA SER A 147 6.78 25.09 -17.13
C SER A 147 6.18 23.67 -17.08
N MET A 148 6.71 22.78 -16.23
CA MET A 148 6.15 21.44 -16.05
C MET A 148 4.69 21.45 -15.58
N PRO A 149 4.25 22.35 -14.67
CA PRO A 149 2.85 22.41 -14.24
C PRO A 149 1.83 22.66 -15.37
N ASP A 150 2.27 23.25 -16.48
CA ASP A 150 1.44 23.47 -17.67
C ASP A 150 1.22 22.17 -18.47
N ARG A 151 2.05 21.15 -18.22
CA ARG A 151 2.11 19.89 -18.99
C ARG A 151 1.78 18.66 -18.14
N ALA A 152 1.97 18.72 -16.83
CA ALA A 152 1.61 17.64 -15.92
C ALA A 152 1.16 18.16 -14.53
N ARG A 153 0.20 17.48 -13.92
CA ARG A 153 -0.24 17.65 -12.52
C ARG A 153 -0.02 16.35 -11.76
N PHE A 154 0.51 16.46 -10.56
CA PHE A 154 0.95 15.36 -9.71
C PHE A 154 0.08 15.31 -8.46
N ALA A 155 -0.60 14.20 -8.21
CA ALA A 155 -1.44 14.02 -7.03
C ALA A 155 -1.09 12.73 -6.30
N ASN A 156 -0.87 12.80 -4.98
CA ASN A 156 -0.68 11.58 -4.19
C ASN A 156 -1.98 10.80 -4.09
N SER A 157 -1.83 9.51 -3.79
CA SER A 157 -2.95 8.61 -3.56
C SER A 157 -2.76 7.76 -2.32
N ALA A 158 -3.88 7.36 -1.73
CA ALA A 158 -3.97 6.29 -0.76
C ALA A 158 -4.81 5.18 -1.39
N ILE A 159 -4.20 4.00 -1.52
CA ILE A 159 -4.85 2.84 -2.11
C ILE A 159 -4.98 1.72 -1.09
N ASP A 160 -6.13 1.05 -1.08
CA ASP A 160 -6.39 -0.12 -0.25
C ASP A 160 -7.19 -1.17 -1.02
N ARG A 161 -6.57 -2.32 -1.23
CA ARG A 161 -7.20 -3.55 -1.71
C ARG A 161 -6.32 -4.73 -1.37
N ILE A 162 -6.88 -5.74 -0.73
CA ILE A 162 -6.22 -7.00 -0.44
C ILE A 162 -6.23 -7.84 -1.72
N VAL A 163 -5.03 -8.05 -2.24
CA VAL A 163 -4.76 -8.94 -3.35
C VAL A 163 -3.88 -10.08 -2.82
N PRO A 164 -4.45 -11.26 -2.54
CA PRO A 164 -3.72 -12.38 -1.97
C PRO A 164 -2.69 -12.96 -2.94
N GLY A 165 -1.96 -13.98 -2.48
CA GLY A 165 -1.17 -14.83 -3.37
C GLY A 165 -2.06 -15.41 -4.47
N GLN A 166 -1.55 -15.44 -5.70
CA GLN A 166 -2.26 -16.02 -6.83
C GLN A 166 -1.78 -17.44 -7.08
N ALA A 167 -2.67 -18.33 -7.52
CA ALA A 167 -2.27 -19.67 -7.92
C ALA A 167 -1.25 -19.62 -9.07
N ALA A 168 -0.30 -20.56 -9.10
CA ALA A 168 0.79 -20.54 -10.07
C ALA A 168 0.30 -20.62 -11.54
N ASP A 169 -0.87 -21.20 -11.76
CA ASP A 169 -1.53 -21.37 -13.06
C ASP A 169 -2.55 -20.27 -13.39
N SER A 170 -2.67 -19.22 -12.57
CA SER A 170 -3.67 -18.15 -12.77
C SER A 170 -3.41 -17.30 -14.02
N GLY A 171 -2.19 -17.37 -14.59
CA GLY A 171 -1.77 -16.55 -15.72
C GLY A 171 -1.95 -15.06 -15.42
N LEU A 172 -2.71 -14.36 -16.27
CA LEU A 172 -3.04 -12.95 -16.05
C LEU A 172 -4.24 -12.73 -15.12
N ASN A 173 -5.05 -13.76 -14.86
CA ASN A 173 -6.22 -13.61 -14.02
C ASN A 173 -5.81 -13.27 -12.58
N VAL A 174 -6.62 -12.47 -11.91
CA VAL A 174 -6.35 -12.03 -10.54
C VAL A 174 -7.58 -12.26 -9.66
N ARG A 175 -7.37 -12.90 -8.52
CA ARG A 175 -8.33 -13.00 -7.42
C ARG A 175 -8.06 -11.93 -6.39
N ILE A 176 -9.10 -11.24 -5.95
CA ILE A 176 -9.03 -10.06 -5.08
C ILE A 176 -10.20 -10.01 -4.11
N GLU A 177 -10.11 -9.18 -3.08
CA GLU A 177 -11.29 -8.86 -2.27
C GLU A 177 -12.26 -7.91 -3.01
N LYS A 178 -13.52 -7.91 -2.56
CA LYS A 178 -14.59 -7.01 -3.04
C LYS A 178 -14.34 -5.55 -2.64
N PHE A 179 -13.86 -5.32 -1.42
CA PHE A 179 -13.59 -3.96 -0.93
C PHE A 179 -12.46 -3.31 -1.72
N TYR A 180 -12.57 -1.99 -1.93
CA TYR A 180 -11.45 -1.17 -2.36
C TYR A 180 -11.62 0.25 -1.79
N GLU A 181 -10.50 0.95 -1.64
CA GLU A 181 -10.48 2.39 -1.41
C GLU A 181 -9.38 3.00 -2.28
N TRP A 182 -9.72 4.01 -3.08
CA TRP A 182 -8.76 4.75 -3.90
C TRP A 182 -8.99 6.24 -3.71
N ALA A 183 -8.31 6.82 -2.72
CA ALA A 183 -8.35 8.25 -2.46
C ALA A 183 -7.22 8.97 -3.20
N VAL A 184 -7.50 10.11 -3.85
CA VAL A 184 -6.50 10.90 -4.58
C VAL A 184 -6.72 12.38 -4.31
N GLU A 185 -5.62 13.12 -4.13
CA GLU A 185 -5.68 14.57 -3.93
C GLU A 185 -6.27 15.28 -5.15
N SER A 186 -7.31 16.10 -4.95
CA SER A 186 -7.92 16.90 -6.02
C SER A 186 -7.21 18.24 -6.23
N THR A 187 -6.63 18.81 -5.17
CA THR A 187 -6.05 20.14 -5.14
C THR A 187 -5.00 20.39 -6.24
N PRO A 188 -4.09 19.45 -6.56
CA PRO A 188 -3.07 19.67 -7.59
C PRO A 188 -3.62 19.91 -9.00
N PHE A 189 -4.87 19.51 -9.28
CA PHE A 189 -5.47 19.66 -10.61
C PHE A 189 -6.03 21.07 -10.87
N GLY A 190 -6.42 21.80 -9.82
CA GLY A 190 -6.90 23.18 -9.93
C GLY A 190 -7.99 23.38 -11.00
N GLU A 191 -7.81 24.39 -11.85
CA GLU A 191 -8.75 24.77 -12.90
C GLU A 191 -8.92 23.72 -14.02
N PHE A 192 -7.93 22.84 -14.19
CA PHE A 192 -7.98 21.79 -15.22
C PHE A 192 -8.95 20.66 -14.85
N GLY A 193 -9.25 20.52 -13.56
CA GLY A 193 -9.99 19.38 -13.03
C GLY A 193 -9.22 18.06 -13.16
N HIS A 194 -9.73 17.03 -12.50
CA HIS A 194 -9.15 15.69 -12.52
C HIS A 194 -9.83 14.79 -13.57
N PRO A 195 -9.18 13.69 -14.01
CA PRO A 195 -9.82 12.68 -14.83
C PRO A 195 -11.10 12.11 -14.18
N LYS A 196 -12.11 11.80 -15.00
CA LYS A 196 -13.36 11.19 -14.53
C LYS A 196 -13.19 9.69 -14.35
N ILE A 197 -12.75 9.27 -13.17
CA ILE A 197 -12.64 7.86 -12.77
C ILE A 197 -13.56 7.65 -11.56
N PRO A 198 -14.76 7.05 -11.72
CA PRO A 198 -15.76 6.97 -10.66
C PRO A 198 -15.31 6.23 -9.39
N ALA A 199 -14.33 5.34 -9.51
CA ALA A 199 -13.78 4.60 -8.38
C ALA A 199 -12.85 5.44 -7.49
N ILE A 200 -12.38 6.60 -7.96
CA ILE A 200 -11.53 7.48 -7.18
C ILE A 200 -12.38 8.37 -6.29
N HIS A 201 -12.08 8.34 -4.99
CA HIS A 201 -12.53 9.35 -4.04
C HIS A 201 -11.57 10.55 -4.10
N TRP A 202 -12.00 11.63 -4.74
CA TRP A 202 -11.22 12.85 -4.85
C TRP A 202 -11.34 13.69 -3.58
N VAL A 203 -10.22 13.97 -2.93
CA VAL A 203 -10.18 14.58 -1.59
C VAL A 203 -9.25 15.79 -1.57
N SER A 204 -9.57 16.79 -0.74
CA SER A 204 -8.70 17.95 -0.56
C SER A 204 -7.51 17.67 0.34
N ASP A 205 -7.65 16.69 1.24
CA ASP A 205 -6.63 16.23 2.18
C ASP A 205 -6.63 14.70 2.23
N LEU A 206 -5.43 14.13 2.06
CA LEU A 206 -5.20 12.70 1.99
C LEU A 206 -4.72 12.10 3.32
N GLU A 207 -4.23 12.94 4.25
CA GLU A 207 -3.67 12.47 5.53
C GLU A 207 -4.65 11.60 6.33
N PRO A 208 -5.96 11.96 6.45
CA PRO A 208 -6.93 11.12 7.16
C PRO A 208 -7.05 9.71 6.58
N TYR A 209 -7.02 9.58 5.25
CA TYR A 209 -7.16 8.29 4.57
C TYR A 209 -5.90 7.43 4.74
N ILE A 210 -4.72 8.05 4.65
CA ILE A 210 -3.44 7.37 4.86
C ILE A 210 -3.36 6.81 6.28
N GLU A 211 -3.61 7.65 7.29
CA GLU A 211 -3.50 7.22 8.68
C GLU A 211 -4.62 6.25 9.07
N ARG A 212 -5.87 6.49 8.65
CA ARG A 212 -6.97 5.57 8.92
C ARG A 212 -6.69 4.18 8.37
N LYS A 213 -6.18 4.07 7.14
CA LYS A 213 -5.78 2.80 6.54
C LYS A 213 -4.59 2.18 7.25
N LEU A 214 -3.54 2.97 7.53
CA LEU A 214 -2.33 2.47 8.21
C LEU A 214 -2.62 1.99 9.63
N PHE A 215 -3.43 2.70 10.39
CA PHE A 215 -3.70 2.41 11.79
C PHE A 215 -4.90 1.49 12.01
N THR A 216 -5.67 1.19 10.96
CA THR A 216 -6.77 0.22 11.02
C THR A 216 -6.45 -1.04 10.23
N VAL A 217 -6.31 -0.95 8.91
CA VAL A 217 -6.09 -2.11 8.04
C VAL A 217 -4.72 -2.74 8.31
N ASN A 218 -3.65 -1.95 8.19
CA ASN A 218 -2.30 -2.49 8.33
C ASN A 218 -2.03 -2.97 9.76
N THR A 219 -2.48 -2.23 10.77
CA THR A 219 -2.33 -2.58 12.20
C THR A 219 -3.14 -3.83 12.56
N GLY A 220 -4.42 -3.89 12.18
CA GLY A 220 -5.27 -5.05 12.48
C GLY A 220 -4.77 -6.32 11.80
N HIS A 221 -4.40 -6.21 10.52
CA HIS A 221 -3.91 -7.33 9.73
C HIS A 221 -2.57 -7.87 10.26
N ALA A 222 -1.64 -6.97 10.61
CA ALA A 222 -0.36 -7.38 11.19
C ALA A 222 -0.51 -7.92 12.61
N THR A 223 -1.42 -7.37 13.43
CA THR A 223 -1.77 -7.92 14.75
C THR A 223 -2.26 -9.36 14.61
N ALA A 224 -3.23 -9.61 13.73
CA ALA A 224 -3.75 -10.95 13.48
C ALA A 224 -2.64 -11.91 13.00
N ALA A 225 -1.74 -11.44 12.14
CA ALA A 225 -0.61 -12.22 11.64
C ALA A 225 0.35 -12.63 12.76
N TYR A 226 0.82 -11.69 13.58
CA TYR A 226 1.80 -11.99 14.61
C TYR A 226 1.22 -12.86 15.74
N TYR A 227 0.01 -12.56 16.21
CA TYR A 227 -0.65 -13.43 17.19
C TYR A 227 -1.01 -14.81 16.60
N GLY A 228 -1.42 -14.85 15.33
CA GLY A 228 -1.70 -16.09 14.60
C GLY A 228 -0.46 -16.97 14.45
N TYR A 229 0.66 -16.37 14.05
CA TYR A 229 1.95 -17.05 13.93
C TYR A 229 2.40 -17.65 15.26
N ASN A 230 2.39 -16.86 16.33
CA ASN A 230 2.74 -17.33 17.68
C ASN A 230 1.78 -18.42 18.21
N ALA A 231 0.54 -18.46 17.71
CA ALA A 231 -0.45 -19.50 18.04
C ALA A 231 -0.47 -20.69 17.07
N GLY A 232 0.48 -20.78 16.13
CA GLY A 232 0.58 -21.87 15.15
C GLY A 232 -0.56 -21.91 14.13
N LYS A 233 -1.25 -20.79 13.89
CA LYS A 233 -2.30 -20.66 12.86
C LYS A 233 -1.63 -20.48 11.50
N LYS A 234 -2.23 -21.03 10.44
CA LYS A 234 -1.66 -20.94 9.08
C LYS A 234 -2.09 -19.66 8.37
N THR A 235 -3.37 -19.30 8.49
CA THR A 235 -3.96 -18.18 7.78
C THR A 235 -4.50 -17.11 8.73
N ILE A 236 -4.69 -15.90 8.21
CA ILE A 236 -5.31 -14.80 8.94
C ILE A 236 -6.75 -15.14 9.29
N ALA A 237 -7.48 -15.79 8.39
CA ALA A 237 -8.84 -16.27 8.66
C ALA A 237 -8.87 -17.27 9.83
N GLU A 238 -7.94 -18.24 9.87
CA GLU A 238 -7.79 -19.16 11.01
C GLU A 238 -7.43 -18.44 12.31
N ALA A 239 -6.58 -17.41 12.23
CA ALA A 239 -6.23 -16.59 13.40
C ALA A 239 -7.46 -15.82 13.93
N LEU A 240 -8.30 -15.28 13.06
CA LEU A 240 -9.47 -14.49 13.44
C LEU A 240 -10.71 -15.33 13.80
N GLN A 241 -10.68 -16.63 13.53
CA GLN A 241 -11.63 -17.60 14.11
C GLN A 241 -11.34 -17.87 15.60
N ASP A 242 -10.12 -17.63 16.07
CA ASP A 242 -9.78 -17.68 17.49
C ASP A 242 -10.34 -16.43 18.20
N ALA A 243 -11.35 -16.62 19.06
CA ALA A 243 -12.02 -15.54 19.77
C ALA A 243 -11.06 -14.67 20.60
N ARG A 244 -9.97 -15.24 21.12
CA ARG A 244 -8.95 -14.49 21.86
C ARG A 244 -8.17 -13.56 20.93
N ILE A 245 -7.70 -14.07 19.79
CA ILE A 245 -6.96 -13.26 18.81
C ILE A 245 -7.86 -12.18 18.21
N ARG A 246 -9.11 -12.52 17.88
CA ARG A 246 -10.10 -11.56 17.40
C ARG A 246 -10.37 -10.44 18.42
N GLY A 247 -10.48 -10.79 19.71
CA GLY A 247 -10.59 -9.82 20.80
C GLY A 247 -9.41 -8.86 20.84
N ILE A 248 -8.18 -9.39 20.82
CA ILE A 248 -6.95 -8.58 20.81
C ILE A 248 -6.89 -7.65 19.60
N VAL A 249 -7.22 -8.14 18.40
CA VAL A 249 -7.27 -7.30 17.20
C VAL A 249 -8.25 -6.15 17.41
N ARG A 250 -9.44 -6.42 17.96
CA ARG A 250 -10.45 -5.40 18.21
C ARG A 250 -9.96 -4.37 19.25
N ASP A 251 -9.29 -4.80 20.32
CA ASP A 251 -8.75 -3.92 21.36
C ASP A 251 -7.66 -2.99 20.79
N VAL A 252 -6.76 -3.52 19.97
CA VAL A 252 -5.75 -2.72 19.23
C VAL A 252 -6.43 -1.68 18.33
N LEU A 253 -7.47 -2.10 17.60
CA LEU A 253 -8.18 -1.19 16.69
C LEU A 253 -9.02 -0.14 17.42
N GLN A 254 -9.43 -0.40 18.66
CA GLN A 254 -10.07 0.62 19.51
C GLN A 254 -9.07 1.69 19.95
N GLU A 255 -7.84 1.31 20.32
CA GLU A 255 -6.78 2.27 20.65
C GLU A 255 -6.48 3.17 19.44
N THR A 256 -6.29 2.59 18.26
CA THR A 256 -6.03 3.39 17.06
C THR A 256 -7.24 4.18 16.57
N ALA A 257 -8.46 3.67 16.72
CA ALA A 257 -9.68 4.40 16.40
C ALA A 257 -9.79 5.69 17.23
N SER A 258 -9.46 5.64 18.53
CA SER A 258 -9.48 6.85 19.38
C SER A 258 -8.54 7.94 18.84
N LEU A 259 -7.33 7.56 18.41
CA LEU A 259 -6.39 8.49 17.79
C LEU A 259 -6.93 9.10 16.48
N ILE A 260 -7.55 8.27 15.63
CA ILE A 260 -8.10 8.72 14.35
C ILE A 260 -9.27 9.69 14.54
N ILE A 261 -10.19 9.39 15.47
CA ILE A 261 -11.33 10.25 15.80
C ILE A 261 -10.85 11.61 16.31
N ASP A 262 -9.89 11.60 17.24
CA ASP A 262 -9.37 12.83 17.86
C ASP A 262 -8.56 13.69 16.89
N LYS A 263 -7.87 13.08 15.91
CA LYS A 263 -6.97 13.79 15.00
C LYS A 263 -7.65 14.28 13.72
N HIS A 264 -8.60 13.51 13.17
CA HIS A 264 -9.10 13.71 11.80
C HIS A 264 -10.57 14.15 11.72
N GLU A 265 -11.19 14.49 12.86
CA GLU A 265 -12.60 14.89 12.93
C GLU A 265 -13.58 13.85 12.33
N ILE A 266 -13.15 12.59 12.24
CA ILE A 266 -13.98 11.48 11.79
C ILE A 266 -14.92 11.10 12.93
N SER A 267 -16.21 10.94 12.63
CA SER A 267 -17.19 10.58 13.66
C SER A 267 -16.88 9.20 14.25
N ALA A 268 -17.13 9.02 15.55
CA ALA A 268 -16.92 7.74 16.22
C ALA A 268 -17.73 6.60 15.58
N ALA A 269 -18.93 6.89 15.06
CA ALA A 269 -19.77 5.92 14.37
C ALA A 269 -19.13 5.47 13.04
N GLU A 270 -18.66 6.42 12.22
CA GLU A 270 -17.99 6.12 10.95
C GLU A 270 -16.70 5.30 11.18
N GLN A 271 -15.88 5.70 12.16
CA GLN A 271 -14.65 4.98 12.44
C GLN A 271 -14.92 3.57 13.00
N GLN A 272 -15.96 3.39 13.83
CA GLN A 272 -16.35 2.07 14.33
C GLN A 272 -16.88 1.16 13.20
N GLU A 273 -17.68 1.70 12.28
CA GLU A 273 -18.15 0.98 11.10
C GLU A 273 -16.97 0.57 10.21
N TYR A 274 -16.00 1.45 10.03
CA TYR A 274 -14.76 1.14 9.32
C TYR A 274 -13.99 0.01 10.01
N VAL A 275 -13.80 0.06 11.33
CA VAL A 275 -13.14 -1.02 12.11
C VAL A 275 -13.82 -2.38 11.91
N GLU A 276 -15.15 -2.44 12.03
CA GLU A 276 -15.89 -3.71 11.86
C GLU A 276 -15.83 -4.21 10.40
N THR A 277 -15.88 -3.29 9.44
CA THR A 277 -15.65 -3.59 8.02
C THR A 277 -14.26 -4.21 7.83
N ILE A 278 -13.21 -3.63 8.43
CA ILE A 278 -11.84 -4.15 8.32
C ILE A 278 -11.74 -5.54 8.93
N ILE A 279 -12.22 -5.74 10.16
CA ILE A 279 -12.18 -7.05 10.83
C ILE A 279 -12.87 -8.11 9.95
N THR A 280 -14.02 -7.77 9.35
CA THR A 280 -14.74 -8.67 8.44
C THR A 280 -13.92 -8.99 7.19
N ARG A 281 -13.32 -7.97 6.55
CA ARG A 281 -12.48 -8.12 5.36
C ARG A 281 -11.29 -9.05 5.59
N ILE A 282 -10.51 -8.82 6.65
CA ILE A 282 -9.33 -9.64 6.94
C ILE A 282 -9.70 -11.04 7.45
N SER A 283 -10.95 -11.26 7.90
CA SER A 283 -11.46 -12.58 8.29
C SER A 283 -11.91 -13.44 7.11
N ASN A 284 -11.89 -12.91 5.87
CA ASN A 284 -12.40 -13.61 4.69
C ASN A 284 -11.58 -14.88 4.39
N PRO A 285 -12.14 -16.10 4.55
CA PRO A 285 -11.40 -17.34 4.38
C PRO A 285 -11.02 -17.62 2.91
N TYR A 286 -11.68 -16.97 1.95
CA TYR A 286 -11.45 -17.17 0.52
C TYR A 286 -10.23 -16.41 -0.03
N LEU A 287 -9.60 -15.56 0.79
CA LEU A 287 -8.33 -14.90 0.46
C LEU A 287 -7.12 -15.79 0.72
N GLU A 288 -7.24 -16.82 1.58
CA GLU A 288 -6.17 -17.78 1.90
C GLU A 288 -4.84 -17.11 2.31
N ASP A 289 -4.94 -15.95 2.97
CA ASP A 289 -3.78 -15.13 3.30
C ASP A 289 -3.00 -15.72 4.49
N THR A 290 -1.71 -16.04 4.30
CA THR A 290 -0.92 -16.73 5.34
C THR A 290 -0.34 -15.76 6.37
N VAL A 291 -0.26 -16.20 7.62
CA VAL A 291 0.31 -15.38 8.71
C VAL A 291 1.76 -14.98 8.43
N GLU A 292 2.53 -15.83 7.76
CA GLU A 292 3.94 -15.56 7.40
C GLU A 292 4.03 -14.49 6.31
N ARG A 293 3.22 -14.59 5.25
CA ARG A 293 3.18 -13.60 4.16
C ARG A 293 2.77 -12.23 4.69
N VAL A 294 1.77 -12.19 5.57
CA VAL A 294 1.31 -10.95 6.18
C VAL A 294 2.29 -10.46 7.24
N GLY A 295 2.99 -11.35 7.94
CA GLY A 295 3.98 -11.06 8.99
C GLY A 295 5.34 -10.55 8.47
N ARG A 296 5.70 -10.87 7.23
CA ARG A 296 7.00 -10.55 6.62
C ARG A 296 7.47 -9.09 6.76
N ALA A 297 8.78 -8.86 6.68
CA ALA A 297 9.37 -7.53 6.82
C ALA A 297 9.03 -6.85 8.17
N PRO A 298 9.32 -7.51 9.31
CA PRO A 298 8.97 -6.99 10.63
C PRO A 298 9.73 -5.71 10.99
N LEU A 299 10.99 -5.54 10.58
CA LEU A 299 11.80 -4.36 10.92
C LEU A 299 11.13 -3.07 10.41
N ARG A 300 10.68 -3.07 9.16
CA ARG A 300 9.93 -1.92 8.63
C ARG A 300 8.67 -1.65 9.46
N LYS A 301 7.90 -2.68 9.80
CA LYS A 301 6.59 -2.56 10.47
C LYS A 301 6.66 -2.10 11.93
N VAL A 302 7.78 -2.31 12.59
CA VAL A 302 7.99 -1.88 13.98
C VAL A 302 8.67 -0.51 14.09
N SER A 303 8.91 0.19 12.97
CA SER A 303 9.53 1.51 12.96
C SER A 303 8.57 2.65 13.38
N ARG A 304 9.14 3.82 13.74
CA ARG A 304 8.45 5.00 14.32
C ARG A 304 7.27 5.51 13.52
N LYS A 305 7.29 5.35 12.19
CA LYS A 305 6.28 5.88 11.26
C LYS A 305 5.33 4.81 10.75
N GLU A 306 5.32 3.64 11.38
CA GLU A 306 4.57 2.48 10.93
C GLU A 306 3.52 2.02 11.94
N ARG A 307 2.78 0.99 11.53
CA ARG A 307 1.50 0.52 12.08
C ARG A 307 1.42 0.20 13.59
N PHE A 308 2.53 0.12 14.32
CA PHE A 308 2.51 -0.12 15.78
C PHE A 308 3.09 1.05 16.57
N ILE A 309 4.37 1.36 16.34
CA ILE A 309 5.04 2.44 17.08
C ILE A 309 4.50 3.81 16.68
N GLY A 310 4.11 4.01 15.42
CA GLY A 310 3.47 5.23 14.94
C GLY A 310 2.28 5.66 15.78
N PRO A 311 1.19 4.86 15.83
CA PRO A 311 0.01 5.21 16.62
C PRO A 311 0.30 5.18 18.12
N ALA A 312 1.08 4.20 18.63
CA ALA A 312 1.37 4.13 20.06
C ALA A 312 2.14 5.36 20.57
N ALA A 313 3.06 5.89 19.76
CA ALA A 313 3.82 7.07 20.14
C ALA A 313 2.94 8.32 20.17
N GLN A 314 2.07 8.48 19.18
CA GLN A 314 1.09 9.58 19.16
C GLN A 314 0.10 9.48 20.33
N LEU A 315 -0.34 8.27 20.68
CA LEU A 315 -1.19 8.03 21.85
C LEU A 315 -0.46 8.37 23.15
N ALA A 316 0.80 7.95 23.30
CA ALA A 316 1.61 8.27 24.48
C ALA A 316 1.83 9.80 24.63
N GLU A 317 2.11 10.51 23.54
CA GLU A 317 2.23 11.98 23.51
C GLU A 317 0.93 12.68 23.98
N ARG A 318 -0.23 12.04 23.77
CA ARG A 318 -1.57 12.56 24.11
C ARG A 318 -2.14 12.00 25.43
N GLY A 319 -1.40 11.15 26.14
CA GLY A 319 -1.89 10.46 27.34
C GLY A 319 -2.99 9.42 27.07
N GLY A 320 -3.10 8.94 25.83
CA GLY A 320 -4.01 7.88 25.42
C GLY A 320 -3.50 6.48 25.80
N LYS A 321 -4.36 5.48 25.64
CA LYS A 321 -4.03 4.06 25.85
C LYS A 321 -3.29 3.49 24.65
N PHE A 322 -2.34 2.60 24.90
CA PHE A 322 -1.51 1.97 23.85
C PHE A 322 -1.05 0.56 24.23
N GLU A 323 -1.63 -0.03 25.28
CA GLU A 323 -1.22 -1.31 25.85
C GLU A 323 -1.41 -2.48 24.87
N SER A 324 -2.51 -2.49 24.13
CA SER A 324 -2.81 -3.51 23.13
C SER A 324 -1.86 -3.40 21.95
N LEU A 325 -1.59 -2.18 21.45
CA LEU A 325 -0.57 -1.91 20.44
C LEU A 325 0.80 -2.44 20.85
N MET A 326 1.17 -2.26 22.12
CA MET A 326 2.40 -2.78 22.69
C MET A 326 2.43 -4.31 22.77
N GLY A 327 1.31 -4.96 23.06
CA GLY A 327 1.18 -6.42 22.94
C GLY A 327 1.43 -6.91 21.50
N SER A 328 0.87 -6.23 20.50
CA SER A 328 1.13 -6.55 19.09
C SER A 328 2.59 -6.33 18.69
N PHE A 329 3.21 -5.26 19.17
CA PHE A 329 4.63 -5.00 18.97
C PHE A 329 5.49 -6.11 19.58
N GLU A 330 5.18 -6.58 20.79
CA GLU A 330 5.86 -7.73 21.40
C GLU A 330 5.76 -8.98 20.51
N MET A 331 4.56 -9.32 20.01
CA MET A 331 4.38 -10.48 19.13
C MET A 331 5.14 -10.32 17.81
N ALA A 332 5.25 -9.08 17.30
CA ALA A 332 6.07 -8.78 16.12
C ALA A 332 7.56 -9.02 16.39
N LEU A 333 8.06 -8.67 17.57
CA LEU A 333 9.46 -8.96 17.96
C LEU A 333 9.75 -10.45 18.08
N ARG A 334 8.73 -11.29 18.33
CA ARG A 334 8.85 -12.76 18.38
C ARG A 334 8.80 -13.42 17.00
N PHE A 335 8.49 -12.67 15.95
CA PHE A 335 8.52 -13.14 14.57
C PHE A 335 9.96 -13.15 14.03
N GLN A 336 10.73 -14.15 14.45
CA GLN A 336 12.17 -14.24 14.21
C GLN A 336 12.54 -15.47 13.38
N ASN A 337 13.57 -15.34 12.54
CA ASN A 337 14.14 -16.45 11.75
C ASN A 337 13.10 -17.22 10.91
N VAL A 338 12.11 -16.51 10.36
CA VAL A 338 11.09 -17.10 9.49
C VAL A 338 11.71 -17.36 8.12
N GLU A 339 11.47 -18.55 7.57
CA GLU A 339 12.04 -18.97 6.30
C GLU A 339 11.66 -17.98 5.17
N GLY A 340 12.66 -17.51 4.42
CA GLY A 340 12.46 -16.59 3.31
C GLY A 340 12.21 -15.12 3.70
N ASP A 341 12.34 -14.74 4.98
CA ASP A 341 12.24 -13.34 5.43
C ASP A 341 13.54 -12.84 6.08
N GLU A 342 14.37 -12.16 5.28
CA GLU A 342 15.66 -11.59 5.71
C GLU A 342 15.52 -10.58 6.85
N GLU A 343 14.44 -9.78 6.88
CA GLU A 343 14.21 -8.82 7.97
C GLU A 343 13.90 -9.53 9.30
N SER A 344 13.29 -10.72 9.28
CA SER A 344 13.05 -11.50 10.51
C SER A 344 14.35 -12.07 11.10
N VAL A 345 15.33 -12.37 10.24
CA VAL A 345 16.67 -12.81 10.66
C VAL A 345 17.45 -11.63 11.24
N GLU A 346 17.41 -10.48 10.58
CA GLU A 346 18.07 -9.27 11.08
C GLU A 346 17.42 -8.77 12.38
N LEU A 347 16.09 -8.89 12.53
CA LEU A 347 15.40 -8.66 13.81
C LEU A 347 15.96 -9.54 14.93
N ALA A 348 16.10 -10.85 14.68
CA ALA A 348 16.67 -11.78 15.66
C ALA A 348 18.10 -11.40 16.06
N LYS A 349 18.90 -10.98 15.08
CA LYS A 349 20.26 -10.51 15.28
C LYS A 349 20.30 -9.23 16.14
N VAL A 350 19.49 -8.23 15.81
CA VAL A 350 19.42 -6.98 16.59
C VAL A 350 19.01 -7.26 18.04
N LEU A 351 18.03 -8.14 18.25
CA LEU A 351 17.61 -8.55 19.59
C LEU A 351 18.70 -9.34 20.33
N LYS A 352 19.56 -10.09 19.65
CA LYS A 352 20.63 -10.87 20.29
C LYS A 352 21.88 -10.03 20.62
N GLU A 353 22.25 -9.10 19.75
CA GLU A 353 23.56 -8.43 19.78
C GLU A 353 23.57 -7.10 20.57
N HIS A 354 22.40 -6.55 20.88
CA HIS A 354 22.29 -5.23 21.51
C HIS A 354 21.62 -5.27 22.88
N SER A 355 21.94 -4.31 23.74
CA SER A 355 21.18 -4.09 24.98
C SER A 355 19.72 -3.73 24.67
N PRO A 356 18.77 -3.95 25.60
CA PRO A 356 17.36 -3.63 25.35
C PRO A 356 17.12 -2.21 24.86
N ALA A 357 17.83 -1.23 25.44
CA ALA A 357 17.71 0.17 25.06
C ALA A 357 18.28 0.47 23.66
N GLU A 358 19.38 -0.17 23.27
CA GLU A 358 19.97 0.01 21.94
C GLU A 358 19.12 -0.67 20.85
N ALA A 359 18.62 -1.88 21.12
CA ALA A 359 17.69 -2.56 20.24
C ALA A 359 16.39 -1.75 20.07
N ALA A 360 15.83 -1.19 21.15
CA ALA A 360 14.66 -0.32 21.07
C ALA A 360 14.87 0.87 20.12
N VAL A 361 15.99 1.59 20.23
CA VAL A 361 16.33 2.69 19.32
C VAL A 361 16.49 2.20 17.88
N ARG A 362 17.22 1.10 17.65
CA ARG A 362 17.49 0.60 16.29
C ARG A 362 16.23 0.11 15.57
N LEU A 363 15.37 -0.61 16.28
CA LEU A 363 14.15 -1.20 15.72
C LEU A 363 13.09 -0.13 15.48
N THR A 364 12.90 0.77 16.45
CA THR A 364 11.78 1.70 16.43
C THR A 364 12.15 3.08 15.92
N GLY A 365 13.39 3.52 16.07
CA GLY A 365 13.79 4.91 15.79
C GLY A 365 13.20 5.93 16.77
N LEU A 366 12.70 5.49 17.94
CA LEU A 366 12.25 6.40 19.01
C LEU A 366 13.44 7.08 19.69
N ASP A 367 13.25 8.36 20.01
CA ASP A 367 14.13 9.09 20.90
C ASP A 367 14.03 8.56 22.34
N ARG A 368 15.14 8.60 23.08
CA ARG A 368 15.23 8.00 24.42
C ARG A 368 14.40 8.74 25.48
N ASP A 369 14.11 10.01 25.25
CA ASP A 369 13.28 10.87 26.10
C ASP A 369 11.79 10.80 25.75
N HIS A 370 11.42 10.10 24.67
CA HIS A 370 10.04 9.93 24.26
C HIS A 370 9.24 9.12 25.32
N PRO A 371 7.99 9.52 25.66
CA PRO A 371 7.20 8.87 26.72
C PRO A 371 6.95 7.37 26.50
N LEU A 372 6.83 6.93 25.24
CA LEU A 372 6.70 5.51 24.88
C LEU A 372 7.99 4.69 25.06
N PHE A 373 9.17 5.33 25.02
CA PHE A 373 10.47 4.65 25.01
C PHE A 373 10.67 3.64 26.17
N PRO A 374 10.42 3.98 27.45
CA PRO A 374 10.57 3.02 28.54
C PRO A 374 9.67 1.77 28.41
N HIS A 375 8.50 1.91 27.79
CA HIS A 375 7.59 0.78 27.54
C HIS A 375 8.16 -0.16 26.45
N VAL A 376 8.70 0.42 25.37
CA VAL A 376 9.38 -0.34 24.31
C VAL A 376 10.59 -1.08 24.86
N VAL A 377 11.43 -0.42 25.67
CA VAL A 377 12.60 -1.06 26.29
C VAL A 377 12.20 -2.25 27.15
N LYS A 378 11.15 -2.11 27.95
CA LYS A 378 10.63 -3.20 28.79
C LYS A 378 10.19 -4.41 27.96
N ILE A 379 9.54 -4.18 26.82
CA ILE A 379 9.09 -5.26 25.91
C ILE A 379 10.28 -5.95 25.25
N VAL A 380 11.24 -5.16 24.75
CA VAL A 380 12.47 -5.70 24.16
C VAL A 380 13.22 -6.55 25.19
N ASP A 381 13.38 -6.07 26.43
CA ASP A 381 14.04 -6.81 27.51
C ASP A 381 13.35 -8.13 27.85
N GLY A 382 12.01 -8.13 27.87
CA GLY A 382 11.20 -9.34 28.05
C GLY A 382 11.45 -10.37 26.93
N VAL A 383 11.38 -9.94 25.67
CA VAL A 383 11.64 -10.83 24.51
C VAL A 383 13.08 -11.36 24.50
N GLN A 384 14.06 -10.52 24.85
CA GLN A 384 15.46 -10.93 24.96
C GLN A 384 15.69 -11.92 26.11
N SER A 385 14.94 -11.80 27.20
CA SER A 385 15.07 -12.68 28.36
C SER A 385 14.47 -14.06 28.13
N ASP A 386 13.35 -14.15 27.39
CA ASP A 386 12.73 -15.43 27.03
C ASP A 386 13.56 -16.25 26.03
N ALA A 387 14.49 -15.61 25.32
CA ALA A 387 15.36 -16.24 24.33
C ALA A 387 16.68 -16.79 24.92
N LYS A 388 16.92 -16.58 26.22
CA LYS A 388 18.05 -17.12 26.98
C LYS A 388 17.67 -18.43 27.64
#